data_AF-B1HN48-F1
#
_entry.id   AF-B1HN48-F1
#
_cell.length_a   1.000
_cell.length_b   1.000
_cell.length_c   1.000
_cell.angle_alpha   90.00
_cell.angle_beta   90.00
_cell.angle_gamma   90.00
#
_symmetry.space_group_name_H-M   'P 1'
#
loop_
_entity.id
_entity.type
_entity.pdbx_description
1 polymer ?
#
loop_
_entity_poly.entity_id
_entity_poly.type
_entity_poly.pdbx_seq_one_letter_code
_entity_poly.pdbx_strand_id
1 'polypeptide(L)' 'MIGEQIEIKILAVEGEQIKLGIVAPKTVKVHRSEVFEAIQAQNKEALSSTTNFLEQLKKNN' A
#
# COMPACT_ATOMS: atom_id res chain seq x y z
N MET A 1 -9.52 12.46 12.92
CA MET A 1 -8.10 12.87 12.86
C MET A 1 -7.25 11.62 12.72
N ILE A 2 -6.56 11.42 11.59
CA ILE A 2 -5.63 10.30 11.39
C ILE A 2 -4.25 10.79 11.83
N GLY A 3 -3.95 10.69 13.13
CA GLY A 3 -2.67 11.10 13.72
C GLY A 3 -2.40 12.60 13.61
N GLU A 4 -1.77 13.21 14.59
CA GLU A 4 -1.50 14.66 14.60
C GLU A 4 -0.43 15.12 13.58
N GLN A 5 -0.20 14.34 12.53
CA GLN A 5 0.93 14.48 11.61
C GLN A 5 0.55 14.45 10.13
N ILE A 6 -0.71 14.17 9.77
CA ILE A 6 -1.12 14.11 8.36
C ILE A 6 -2.16 15.21 8.10
N GLU A 7 -1.80 16.18 7.27
CA GLU A 7 -2.66 17.27 6.82
C GLU A 7 -3.03 17.03 5.35
N ILE A 8 -4.33 17.10 5.03
CA ILE A 8 -4.86 16.94 3.67
C ILE A 8 -5.36 18.30 3.20
N LYS A 9 -4.85 18.76 2.05
CA LYS A 9 -5.25 20.03 1.42
C LYS A 9 -5.87 19.77 0.07
N ILE A 10 -6.90 20.52 -0.28
CA ILE A 10 -7.42 20.56 -1.64
C ILE A 10 -6.63 21.64 -2.39
N LEU A 11 -5.85 21.22 -3.38
CA LEU A 11 -5.01 22.13 -4.18
C LEU A 11 -5.81 22.79 -5.30
N ALA A 12 -6.70 22.03 -5.95
CA ALA A 12 -7.55 22.53 -7.01
C ALA A 12 -8.74 21.60 -7.23
N VAL A 13 -9.82 22.15 -7.80
CA VAL A 13 -10.96 21.41 -8.30
C VAL A 13 -11.10 21.76 -9.79
N GLU A 14 -10.90 20.79 -10.65
CA GLU A 14 -10.97 20.92 -12.11
C GLU A 14 -12.10 20.00 -12.61
N GLY A 15 -13.31 20.55 -12.73
CA GLY A 15 -14.49 19.78 -13.12
C GLY A 15 -14.80 18.65 -12.12
N GLU A 16 -14.71 17.41 -12.59
CA GLU A 16 -14.90 16.20 -11.76
C GLU A 16 -13.62 15.73 -11.05
N GLN A 17 -12.46 16.32 -11.39
CA GLN A 17 -11.18 15.92 -10.80
C GLN A 17 -10.79 16.85 -9.63
N ILE A 18 -10.48 16.25 -8.48
CA ILE A 18 -10.04 16.97 -7.29
C ILE A 18 -8.54 16.66 -7.08
N LYS A 19 -7.70 17.71 -7.07
CA LYS A 19 -6.28 17.58 -6.71
C LYS A 19 -6.14 17.69 -5.20
N LEU A 20 -5.73 16.59 -4.57
CA LEU A 20 -5.42 16.56 -3.14
C LEU A 20 -3.90 16.65 -2.95
N GLY A 21 -3.46 17.59 -2.12
CA GLY A 21 -2.12 17.65 -1.55
C GLY A 21 -2.11 16.97 -0.19
N ILE A 22 -1.13 16.11 0.06
CA ILE A 22 -0.97 15.41 1.34
C ILE A 22 0.34 15.89 1.94
N VAL A 23 0.28 16.46 3.15
CA VAL A 23 1.45 16.84 3.94
C VAL A 23 1.55 15.85 5.09
N ALA A 24 2.61 15.05 5.07
CA ALA A 24 2.92 14.09 6.12
C ALA A 24 4.44 14.11 6.40
N PRO A 25 4.88 13.82 7.63
CA PRO A 25 6.31 13.68 7.94
C PRO A 25 6.91 12.50 7.17
N LYS A 26 8.21 12.60 6.86
CA LYS A 26 8.96 11.58 6.08
C LYS A 26 8.95 10.19 6.71
N THR A 27 8.66 10.09 8.01
CA THR A 27 8.51 8.82 8.74
C THR A 27 7.27 8.04 8.33
N VAL A 28 6.24 8.71 7.81
CA VAL A 28 5.00 8.09 7.36
C VAL A 28 5.02 7.98 5.83
N LYS A 29 5.01 6.74 5.32
CA LYS A 29 4.94 6.49 3.88
C LYS A 29 3.51 6.72 3.39
N VAL A 30 3.33 7.71 2.53
CA VAL A 30 2.06 7.99 1.85
C VAL A 30 2.07 7.30 0.49
N HIS A 31 1.09 6.44 0.25
CA HIS A 31 0.90 5.74 -1.02
C HIS A 31 -0.54 5.96 -1.52
N ARG A 32 -0.75 5.84 -2.83
CA ARG A 32 -2.11 5.80 -3.40
C ARG A 32 -2.79 4.51 -2.95
N SER A 33 -4.05 4.60 -2.52
CA SER A 33 -4.79 3.48 -1.92
C SER A 33 -4.79 2.24 -2.81
N GLU A 34 -5.03 2.41 -4.11
CA GLU A 34 -5.09 1.28 -5.05
C GLU A 34 -3.73 0.58 -5.24
N VAL A 35 -2.63 1.33 -5.15
CA VAL A 35 -1.28 0.76 -5.27
C VAL A 35 -0.93 -0.02 -4.02
N PHE A 36 -1.33 0.49 -2.85
CA PHE A 36 -1.12 -0.21 -1.58
C PHE A 36 -1.91 -1.52 -1.53
N GLU A 37 -3.16 -1.52 -1.98
CA GLU A 37 -4.00 -2.73 -2.05
C GLU A 37 -3.42 -3.78 -3.00
N ALA A 38 -3.00 -3.37 -4.20
CA ALA A 38 -2.39 -4.27 -5.18
C ALA A 38 -1.11 -4.93 -4.64
N ILE A 39 -0.22 -4.15 -4.01
CA ILE A 39 1.01 -4.67 -3.39
C ILE A 39 0.68 -5.63 -2.23
N GLN A 40 -0.31 -5.30 -1.40
CA GLN A 40 -0.71 -6.14 -0.28
C GLN A 40 -1.28 -7.48 -0.76
N ALA A 41 -2.12 -7.46 -1.81
CA ALA A 41 -2.67 -8.67 -2.43
C ALA A 41 -1.56 -9.57 -3.00
N GLN A 42 -0.63 -9.00 -3.78
CA GLN A 42 0.50 -9.77 -4.33
C GLN A 42 1.42 -10.33 -3.25
N ASN A 43 1.72 -9.57 -2.19
CA ASN A 43 2.52 -10.08 -1.08
C ASN A 43 1.84 -11.26 -0.39
N LYS A 44 0.51 -11.21 -0.23
CA LYS A 44 -0.27 -12.31 0.36
C LYS A 44 -0.24 -13.57 -0.52
N GLU A 45 -0.34 -13.42 -1.83
CA GLU A 45 -0.20 -14.52 -2.79
C GLU A 45 1.22 -15.10 -2.82
N ALA A 46 2.25 -14.27 -2.75
CA ALA A 46 3.64 -14.72 -2.71
C ALA A 46 3.95 -15.52 -1.43
N LEU A 47 3.42 -15.10 -0.29
CA LEU A 47 3.57 -15.80 0.98
C LEU A 47 2.89 -17.18 0.96
N SER A 48 1.70 -17.31 0.36
CA SER A 48 1.02 -18.62 0.24
C SER A 48 1.75 -19.56 -0.71
N SER A 49 2.36 -19.02 -1.76
CA SER A 49 3.15 -19.76 -2.75
C SER A 49 4.47 -20.29 -2.14
N THR A 50 5.11 -19.49 -1.29
CA THR A 50 6.39 -19.84 -0.66
C THR A 50 6.27 -21.04 0.30
N THR A 51 5.22 -21.09 1.12
CA THR A 51 5.01 -22.21 2.06
C THR A 51 4.84 -23.54 1.33
N ASN A 52 4.04 -23.55 0.25
CA ASN A 52 3.83 -24.75 -0.56
C ASN A 52 5.13 -25.21 -1.26
N PHE A 53 5.92 -24.26 -1.77
CA PHE A 53 7.20 -24.56 -2.40
C PHE A 53 8.24 -25.13 -1.42
N LEU A 54 8.34 -24.58 -0.20
CA LEU A 54 9.26 -25.08 0.82
C LEU A 54 8.87 -26.47 1.33
N GLU A 55 7.57 -26.76 1.45
CA GLU A 55 7.07 -28.10 1.78
C GLU A 55 7.41 -29.12 0.67
N GLN A 56 7.29 -28.73 -0.59
CA GLN A 56 7.69 -29.58 -1.73
C GLN A 56 9.20 -29.87 -1.75
N LEU A 57 10.03 -28.88 -1.42
CA LEU A 57 11.48 -29.07 -1.33
C LEU A 57 11.90 -30.00 -0.19
N LYS A 58 11.23 -29.91 0.98
CA LYS A 58 11.51 -30.80 2.12
C LYS A 58 11.09 -32.25 1.87
N LYS A 59 10.09 -32.48 1.02
CA LYS A 59 9.55 -33.82 0.74
C LYS A 59 10.41 -34.66 -0.21
N ASN A 60 11.36 -34.03 -0.89
CA ASN A 60 12.24 -34.66 -1.89
C ASN A 60 13.64 -35.00 -1.37
N ASN A 61 13.87 -34.94 -0.04
CA ASN A 61 15.13 -35.28 0.62
C ASN A 61 14.89 -36.25 1.78
#